data_AF-A0A3D3TFD2-F1
#
_entry.id   AF-A0A3D3TFD2-F1
#
_cell.length_a   1.000
_cell.length_b   1.000
_cell.length_c   1.000
_cell.angle_alpha   90.00
_cell.angle_beta   90.00
_cell.angle_gamma   90.00
#
_symmetry.space_group_name_H-M   'P 1'
#
loop_
_entity.id
_entity.type
_entity.pdbx_description
1 polymer ?
#
loop_
_entity_poly.entity_id
_entity_poly.type
_entity_poly.pdbx_seq_one_letter_code
_entity_poly.pdbx_strand_id
1 'polypeptide(L)'
;KNYIVEGFNLWDEAYESEAYKEIEKDENGNPTGKYVDRLVEPENVQPGGTANVSSRTASKYLRPYQIIKTNNQVYDGYNWSKANYLSPLPALEIRLAAANPDDLTTSPLYQNPYWPAKANEPAYE
;
A
#
# COMPACT_ATOMS: atom_id res chain seq x y z
N LYS A 1 8.15 4.38 13.68
CA LYS A 1 8.66 4.46 12.28
C LYS A 1 7.88 3.45 11.47
N ASN A 2 7.31 3.83 10.33
CA ASN A 2 6.57 2.89 9.49
C ASN A 2 7.52 1.84 8.92
N TYR A 3 7.05 0.60 8.86
CA TYR A 3 7.79 -0.52 8.29
C TYR A 3 7.53 -0.58 6.79
N ILE A 4 8.60 -0.46 6.00
CA ILE A 4 8.53 -0.55 4.55
C ILE A 4 8.96 -1.96 4.14
N VAL A 5 8.10 -2.65 3.40
CA VAL A 5 8.43 -3.96 2.84
C VAL A 5 9.39 -3.76 1.67
N GLU A 6 10.57 -4.34 1.78
CA GLU A 6 11.60 -4.33 0.75
C GLU A 6 11.81 -5.75 0.21
N GLY A 7 12.02 -5.84 -1.10
CA GLY A 7 12.34 -7.08 -1.81
C GLY A 7 13.83 -7.25 -2.01
N PHE A 8 14.22 -7.77 -3.17
CA PHE A 8 15.63 -7.90 -3.55
C PHE A 8 16.23 -6.55 -3.98
N ASN A 9 17.56 -6.51 -4.02
CA ASN A 9 18.31 -5.36 -4.48
C ASN A 9 18.21 -5.24 -6.00
N LEU A 10 17.34 -4.35 -6.48
CA LEU A 10 17.11 -4.16 -7.90
C LEU A 10 18.14 -3.20 -8.51
N TRP A 11 18.44 -2.12 -7.79
CA TRP A 11 19.07 -0.93 -8.39
C TRP A 11 20.59 -0.91 -8.35
N ASP A 12 21.24 -1.76 -7.55
CA ASP A 12 22.71 -1.83 -7.57
C ASP A 12 23.22 -2.49 -8.87
N GLU A 13 22.66 -3.65 -9.28
CA GLU A 13 23.13 -4.40 -10.46
C GLU A 13 22.01 -5.14 -11.22
N ALA A 14 20.96 -5.60 -10.54
CA ALA A 14 19.97 -6.49 -11.17
C ALA A 14 19.22 -5.82 -12.33
N TYR A 15 19.00 -4.50 -12.27
CA TYR A 15 18.38 -3.71 -13.34
C TYR A 15 19.15 -3.77 -14.67
N GLU A 16 20.44 -4.13 -14.67
CA GLU A 16 21.26 -4.21 -15.87
C GLU A 16 21.00 -5.46 -16.72
N SER A 17 20.26 -6.44 -16.17
CA SER A 17 19.92 -7.68 -16.86
C SER A 17 19.25 -7.43 -18.21
N GLU A 18 19.62 -8.22 -19.21
CA GLU A 18 18.97 -8.21 -20.53
C GLU A 18 17.47 -8.51 -20.45
N ALA A 19 17.01 -9.17 -19.39
CA ALA A 19 15.59 -9.44 -19.14
C ALA A 19 14.75 -8.16 -18.99
N TYR A 20 15.38 -7.05 -18.60
CA TYR A 20 14.74 -5.75 -18.41
C TYR A 20 14.93 -4.80 -19.58
N LYS A 21 15.56 -5.25 -20.68
CA LYS A 21 15.83 -4.42 -21.85
C LYS A 21 14.99 -4.91 -23.03
N GLU A 22 14.52 -3.98 -23.84
CA GLU A 22 13.83 -4.27 -25.10
C GLU A 22 14.53 -3.56 -26.25
N ILE A 23 14.57 -4.20 -27.42
CA ILE A 23 15.15 -3.57 -28.60
C ILE A 23 14.17 -2.51 -29.10
N GLU A 24 14.64 -1.27 -29.20
CA GLU A 24 13.90 -0.16 -29.79
C GLU A 24 13.60 -0.47 -31.26
N LYS A 25 12.38 -0.16 -31.69
CA LYS A 25 11.92 -0.35 -33.07
C LYS A 25 11.66 1.00 -33.72
N ASP A 26 12.00 1.12 -35.00
CA ASP A 26 11.67 2.31 -35.80
C ASP A 26 10.16 2.38 -36.10
N GLU A 27 9.72 3.48 -36.75
CA GLU A 27 8.33 3.69 -37.17
C GLU A 27 7.80 2.58 -38.10
N ASN A 28 8.69 1.79 -38.71
CA ASN A 28 8.37 0.69 -39.61
C ASN A 28 8.47 -0.69 -38.93
N GLY A 29 8.77 -0.73 -37.62
CA GLY A 29 8.89 -1.95 -36.82
C GLY A 29 10.24 -2.67 -36.90
N ASN A 30 11.24 -2.11 -37.57
CA ASN A 30 12.58 -2.69 -37.65
C ASN A 30 13.39 -2.37 -36.38
N PRO A 31 14.21 -3.32 -35.88
CA PRO A 31 15.07 -3.08 -34.73
C PRO A 31 16.14 -2.04 -35.07
N THR A 32 16.22 -0.96 -34.29
CA THR A 32 17.21 0.11 -34.46
C THR A 32 18.58 -0.23 -33.85
N GLY A 33 18.68 -1.37 -33.17
CA GLY A 33 19.90 -1.81 -32.48
C GLY A 33 20.17 -1.09 -31.16
N LYS A 34 19.27 -0.20 -30.72
CA LYS A 34 19.28 0.44 -29.41
C LYS A 34 18.35 -0.30 -28.45
N TYR A 35 18.61 -0.18 -27.16
CA TYR A 35 17.78 -0.77 -26.11
C TYR A 35 16.99 0.31 -25.36
N VAL A 36 15.74 0.00 -25.02
CA VAL A 36 14.90 0.74 -24.07
C VAL A 36 14.75 -0.06 -22.78
N ASP A 37 14.76 0.62 -21.65
CA ASP A 37 14.53 0.01 -20.33
C ASP A 37 13.04 -0.29 -20.16
N ARG A 38 12.71 -1.51 -19.74
CA ARG A 38 11.34 -1.92 -19.39
C ARG A 38 10.94 -1.48 -17.99
N LEU A 39 11.90 -1.08 -17.17
CA LEU A 39 11.67 -0.58 -15.81
C LEU A 39 11.24 0.89 -15.89
N VAL A 40 9.99 1.15 -15.53
CA VAL A 40 9.39 2.48 -15.53
C VAL A 40 9.17 2.90 -14.08
N GLU A 41 10.03 3.81 -13.62
CA GLU A 41 9.93 4.45 -12.30
C GLU A 41 8.78 5.47 -12.28
N PRO A 42 8.21 5.80 -11.10
CA PRO A 42 7.07 6.72 -10.98
C PRO A 42 7.33 8.11 -11.56
N GLU A 43 8.56 8.60 -11.45
CA GLU A 43 9.03 9.87 -12.01
C GLU A 43 9.20 9.85 -13.54
N ASN A 44 9.29 8.67 -14.15
CA ASN A 44 9.56 8.48 -15.58
C ASN A 44 8.33 8.02 -16.37
N VAL A 45 7.14 8.08 -15.77
CA VAL A 45 5.89 7.67 -16.41
C VAL A 45 5.51 8.64 -17.53
N GLN A 46 5.38 8.12 -18.74
CA GLN A 46 4.86 8.86 -19.89
C GLN A 46 3.36 9.15 -19.73
N PRO A 47 2.80 10.18 -20.39
CA PRO A 47 1.36 10.46 -20.37
C PRO A 47 0.52 9.23 -20.76
N GLY A 48 -0.35 8.78 -19.85
CA GLY A 48 -1.17 7.57 -20.05
C GLY A 48 -0.47 6.24 -19.73
N GLY A 49 0.80 6.27 -19.32
CA GLY A 49 1.55 5.10 -18.86
C GLY A 49 1.31 4.76 -17.39
N THR A 50 1.92 3.70 -16.91
CA THR A 50 1.90 3.28 -15.49
C THR A 50 3.29 2.84 -15.07
N ALA A 51 3.73 3.25 -13.88
CA ALA A 51 4.99 2.77 -13.30
C ALA A 51 4.87 1.29 -12.93
N ASN A 52 5.97 0.55 -13.09
CA ASN A 52 6.03 -0.87 -12.75
C ASN A 52 7.12 -1.21 -11.72
N VAL A 53 7.93 -0.24 -11.33
CA VAL A 53 8.97 -0.39 -10.30
C VAL A 53 8.99 0.81 -9.37
N SER A 54 9.51 0.62 -8.16
CA SER A 54 9.67 1.71 -7.18
C SER A 54 10.92 2.53 -7.49
N SER A 55 10.85 3.85 -7.33
CA SER A 55 11.99 4.75 -7.58
C SER A 55 13.28 4.29 -6.90
N ARG A 56 14.39 4.33 -7.64
CA ARG A 56 15.76 4.09 -7.14
C ARG A 56 16.19 5.10 -6.10
N THR A 57 15.57 6.29 -6.09
CA THR A 57 15.84 7.33 -5.10
C THR A 57 15.23 7.00 -3.73
N ALA A 58 14.20 6.16 -3.69
CA ALA A 58 13.53 5.76 -2.45
C ALA A 58 14.29 4.65 -1.71
N SER A 59 14.87 3.71 -2.44
CA SER A 59 15.72 2.62 -1.95
C SER A 59 16.43 1.94 -3.11
N LYS A 60 17.53 1.24 -2.81
CA LYS A 60 18.14 0.29 -3.75
C LYS A 60 17.36 -1.03 -3.88
N TYR A 61 16.55 -1.35 -2.87
CA TYR A 61 15.68 -2.52 -2.88
C TYR A 61 14.34 -2.21 -3.54
N LEU A 62 13.77 -3.19 -4.24
CA LEU A 62 12.43 -3.06 -4.79
C LEU A 62 11.41 -2.87 -3.64
N ARG A 63 10.54 -1.87 -3.75
CA ARG A 63 9.46 -1.59 -2.80
C ARG A 63 8.10 -1.71 -3.47
N PRO A 64 7.46 -2.90 -3.45
CA PRO A 64 6.24 -3.16 -4.21
C PRO A 64 5.10 -2.18 -3.92
N TYR A 65 4.97 -1.76 -2.65
CA TYR A 65 3.93 -0.82 -2.23
C TYR A 65 4.26 0.66 -2.48
N GLN A 66 5.45 0.99 -3.00
CA GLN A 66 5.85 2.36 -3.32
C GLN A 66 5.92 2.66 -4.83
N ILE A 67 5.32 1.80 -5.66
CA ILE A 67 5.25 2.01 -7.12
C ILE A 67 4.17 3.03 -7.48
N ILE A 68 2.96 2.87 -6.93
CA ILE A 68 1.81 3.75 -7.20
C ILE A 68 1.30 4.32 -5.87
N LYS A 69 1.24 5.65 -5.78
CA LYS A 69 0.74 6.36 -4.58
C LYS A 69 -0.77 6.53 -4.58
N THR A 70 -1.36 6.72 -5.75
CA THR A 70 -2.81 6.95 -5.90
C THR A 70 -3.60 5.79 -5.31
N ASN A 71 -4.54 6.09 -4.41
CA ASN A 71 -5.40 5.11 -3.72
C ASN A 71 -4.65 4.00 -2.96
N ASN A 72 -3.43 4.27 -2.50
CA ASN A 72 -2.60 3.30 -1.78
C ASN A 72 -2.40 3.71 -0.32
N GLN A 73 -3.14 3.08 0.58
CA GLN A 73 -3.09 3.36 2.02
C GLN A 73 -1.78 2.89 2.70
N VAL A 74 -1.02 2.01 2.06
CA VAL A 74 0.21 1.43 2.61
C VAL A 74 1.48 1.97 1.94
N TYR A 75 1.35 3.04 1.15
CA TYR A 75 2.48 3.67 0.44
C TYR A 75 3.57 4.14 1.40
N ASP A 76 3.18 4.74 2.52
CA ASP A 76 4.11 5.22 3.55
C ASP A 76 4.55 4.10 4.52
N GLY A 77 4.22 2.85 4.22
CA GLY A 77 4.56 1.67 4.99
C GLY A 77 3.48 1.21 5.97
N TYR A 78 3.75 0.05 6.56
CA TYR A 78 2.90 -0.57 7.57
C TYR A 78 3.20 -0.02 8.95
N ASN A 79 2.15 0.16 9.73
CA ASN A 79 2.23 0.35 11.17
C ASN A 79 1.37 -0.72 11.86
N TRP A 80 1.63 -0.93 13.15
CA TRP A 80 0.79 -1.79 13.97
C TRP A 80 -0.28 -0.93 14.63
N SER A 81 -1.55 -1.29 14.41
CA SER A 81 -2.69 -0.74 15.13
C SER A 81 -2.73 -1.33 16.54
N LYS A 82 -2.69 -0.49 17.57
CA LYS A 82 -2.76 -0.94 18.98
C LYS A 82 -4.12 -1.53 19.31
N ALA A 83 -5.17 -1.17 18.57
CA ALA A 83 -6.49 -1.76 18.72
C ALA A 83 -6.43 -3.29 18.61
N ASN A 84 -5.57 -3.82 17.72
CA ASN A 84 -5.43 -5.26 17.47
C ASN A 84 -4.80 -6.06 18.61
N TYR A 85 -4.37 -5.43 19.72
CA TYR A 85 -4.01 -6.18 20.93
C TYR A 85 -5.23 -6.86 21.58
N LEU A 86 -6.44 -6.34 21.34
CA LEU A 86 -7.71 -6.88 21.83
C LEU A 86 -8.71 -6.97 20.68
N SER A 87 -9.54 -8.02 20.65
CA SER A 87 -10.61 -8.10 19.65
C SER A 87 -11.77 -7.17 20.00
N PRO A 88 -12.43 -6.51 19.03
CA PRO A 88 -13.57 -5.65 19.32
C PRO A 88 -14.76 -6.46 19.86
N LEU A 89 -15.52 -5.86 20.78
CA LEU A 89 -16.83 -6.36 21.16
C LEU A 89 -17.81 -6.15 20.00
N PRO A 90 -18.72 -7.11 19.73
CA PRO A 90 -19.75 -6.94 18.72
C PRO A 90 -20.65 -5.73 19.04
N ALA A 91 -20.79 -4.80 18.10
CA ALA A 91 -21.64 -3.62 18.27
C ALA A 91 -23.10 -3.96 18.61
N LEU A 92 -23.58 -5.12 18.17
CA LEU A 92 -24.92 -5.62 18.49
C LEU A 92 -25.09 -5.92 19.99
N GLU A 93 -24.08 -6.51 20.64
CA GLU A 93 -24.17 -6.83 22.08
C GLU A 93 -24.21 -5.55 22.92
N ILE A 94 -23.38 -4.56 22.57
CA ILE A 94 -23.39 -3.23 23.20
C ILE A 94 -24.78 -2.59 23.04
N ARG A 95 -25.38 -2.69 21.84
CA ARG A 95 -26.72 -2.16 21.56
C ARG A 95 -27.82 -2.88 22.34
N LEU A 96 -27.77 -4.20 22.47
CA LEU A 96 -28.76 -4.99 23.20
C LEU A 96 -28.71 -4.74 24.71
N ALA A 97 -27.52 -4.47 25.25
CA ALA A 97 -27.36 -4.15 26.67
C ALA A 97 -27.69 -2.68 27.00
N ALA A 98 -27.84 -1.80 26.00
CA ALA A 98 -28.18 -0.41 26.18
C ALA A 98 -29.64 -0.23 26.65
N ALA A 99 -29.86 0.68 27.60
CA ALA A 99 -31.22 1.07 28.00
C ALA A 99 -31.97 1.76 26.85
N ASN A 100 -31.24 2.46 25.97
CA ASN A 100 -31.75 3.01 24.72
C ASN A 100 -30.92 2.46 23.54
N PRO A 101 -31.49 1.62 22.65
CA PRO A 101 -30.79 1.04 21.52
C PRO A 101 -30.24 2.05 20.48
N ASP A 102 -30.71 3.30 20.51
CA ASP A 102 -30.23 4.35 19.62
C ASP A 102 -29.17 5.25 20.29
N ASP A 103 -28.93 5.07 21.60
CA ASP A 103 -27.87 5.72 22.37
C ASP A 103 -27.00 4.69 23.09
N LEU A 104 -25.90 4.30 22.43
CA LEU A 104 -24.95 3.30 22.92
C LEU A 104 -24.25 3.71 24.22
N THR A 105 -24.25 5.00 24.59
CA THR A 105 -23.64 5.47 25.85
C THR A 105 -24.41 5.01 27.09
N THR A 106 -25.67 4.59 26.91
CA THR A 106 -26.52 4.03 27.96
C THR A 106 -26.24 2.55 28.23
N SER A 107 -25.34 1.92 27.46
CA SER A 107 -24.93 0.54 27.66
C SER A 107 -23.96 0.41 28.84
N PRO A 108 -24.11 -0.61 29.70
CA PRO A 108 -23.11 -0.93 30.71
C PRO A 108 -21.86 -1.59 30.11
N LEU A 109 -21.90 -2.01 28.83
CA LEU A 109 -20.78 -2.61 28.12
C LEU A 109 -19.88 -1.54 27.52
N TYR A 110 -18.59 -1.58 27.85
CA TYR A 110 -17.58 -0.69 27.29
C TYR A 110 -16.81 -1.39 26.19
N GLN A 111 -16.63 -0.69 25.07
CA GLN A 111 -15.79 -1.17 23.98
C GLN A 111 -14.31 -1.20 24.40
N ASN A 112 -13.55 -2.13 23.84
CA ASN A 112 -12.11 -2.19 24.04
C ASN A 112 -11.43 -0.90 23.52
N PRO A 113 -10.31 -0.47 24.14
CA PRO A 113 -9.58 0.71 23.71
C PRO A 113 -9.30 0.71 22.21
N TYR A 114 -9.40 1.89 21.59
CA TYR A 114 -9.19 2.14 20.16
C TYR A 114 -10.24 1.54 19.20
N TRP A 115 -11.20 0.77 19.70
CA TRP A 115 -12.31 0.29 18.88
C TRP A 115 -13.55 1.20 19.05
N PRO A 116 -14.29 1.49 17.96
CA PRO A 116 -15.57 2.19 18.04
C PRO A 116 -16.67 1.27 18.57
N ALA A 117 -17.62 1.85 19.31
CA ALA A 117 -18.82 1.12 19.76
C ALA A 117 -19.84 0.91 18.62
N LYS A 118 -19.72 1.70 17.55
CA LYS A 118 -20.64 1.67 16.41
C LYS A 118 -20.12 0.73 15.32
N ALA A 119 -21.05 0.06 14.65
CA ALA A 119 -20.74 -0.84 13.54
C ALA A 119 -20.23 -0.07 12.31
N ASN A 120 -19.44 -0.76 11.48
CA ASN A 120 -18.87 -0.26 10.22
C ASN A 120 -17.93 0.94 10.36
N GLU A 121 -17.30 1.12 11.52
CA GLU A 121 -16.29 2.14 11.74
C GLU A 121 -14.91 1.47 11.94
N PRO A 122 -13.83 2.02 11.37
CA PRO A 122 -12.49 1.48 11.59
C PRO A 122 -12.01 1.76 13.02
N ALA A 123 -11.00 1.03 13.46
CA ALA A 123 -10.28 1.38 14.68
C ALA A 123 -9.73 2.81 14.61
N TYR A 124 -9.67 3.49 15.76
CA TYR A 124 -9.15 4.86 15.85
C TYR A 124 -7.63 4.93 15.64
N GLU A 125 -6.91 3.86 15.98
CA GLU A 125 -5.46 3.69 15.81
C GLU A 125 -5.11 2.28 15.37
#